data_AF-A0A1S7LJ06-F1
#
_entry.id   AF-A0A1S7LJ06-F1
#
_cell.length_a   1.000
_cell.length_b   1.000
_cell.length_c   1.000
_cell.angle_alpha   90.00
_cell.angle_beta   90.00
_cell.angle_gamma   90.00
#
_symmetry.space_group_name_H-M   'P 1'
#
loop_
_entity.id
_entity.type
_entity.pdbx_description
1 polymer ?
#
loop_
_entity_poly.entity_id
_entity_poly.type
_entity_poly.pdbx_seq_one_letter_code
_entity_poly.pdbx_strand_id
1 'polypeptide(L)'
;MSLFTTQHPELVHEAENMLIRRIAYDLAGNPEYIGQASPGSLETDEAWFIRRISYEGSNATAILFAEGSTKFNKRWDQRASYEYR
;
A
#
# COMPACT_ATOMS: atom_id res chain seq x y z
N MET A 1 35.19 4.09 33.90
CA MET A 1 34.52 3.19 32.94
C MET A 1 33.10 3.70 32.75
N SER A 2 32.88 4.51 31.72
CA SER A 2 31.53 4.95 31.35
C SER A 2 31.19 4.23 30.05
N LEU A 3 30.17 3.38 30.11
CA LEU A 3 29.73 2.55 28.99
C LEU A 3 29.04 3.45 27.97
N PHE A 4 29.57 3.45 26.76
CA PHE A 4 29.01 4.11 25.59
C PHE A 4 27.51 3.81 25.47
N THR A 5 26.66 4.81 25.64
CA THR A 5 25.33 4.78 25.04
C THR A 5 25.52 5.24 23.61
N THR A 6 25.91 4.31 22.74
CA THR A 6 25.75 4.51 21.30
C THR A 6 24.24 4.50 21.05
N GLN A 7 23.63 5.67 21.06
CA GLN A 7 22.33 5.83 20.43
C GLN A 7 22.57 5.44 18.96
N HIS A 8 21.97 4.35 18.49
CA HIS A 8 22.01 3.92 17.10
C HIS A 8 20.79 4.54 16.37
N PRO A 9 20.88 5.76 15.81
CA PRO A 9 19.77 6.36 15.06
C PRO A 9 19.48 5.62 13.74
N GLU A 10 20.39 4.74 13.30
CA GLU A 10 20.25 3.99 12.04
C GLU A 10 19.09 2.98 12.05
N LEU A 11 18.68 2.47 13.21
CA LEU A 11 17.56 1.52 13.31
C LEU A 11 16.18 2.17 13.09
N VAL A 12 16.09 3.50 13.13
CA VAL A 12 14.82 4.22 12.92
C VAL A 12 14.61 4.58 11.45
N HIS A 13 15.65 4.52 10.62
CA HIS A 13 15.57 4.91 9.20
C HIS A 13 15.27 3.72 8.25
N GLU A 14 15.44 2.47 8.68
CA GLU A 14 15.18 1.30 7.82
C GLU A 14 13.70 0.90 7.76
N ALA A 15 12.90 1.23 8.77
CA ALA A 15 11.49 0.84 8.84
C ALA A 15 10.57 1.65 7.90
N GLU A 16 10.97 2.86 7.49
CA GLU A 16 10.13 3.73 6.67
C GLU A 16 10.02 3.29 5.19
N ASN A 17 10.79 2.28 4.76
CA ASN A 17 10.90 1.90 3.34
C ASN A 17 10.56 0.43 3.01
N MET A 18 10.06 -0.37 3.96
CA MET A 18 9.88 -1.81 3.76
C MET A 18 8.50 -2.26 3.27
N LEU A 19 7.57 -1.37 2.89
CA LEU A 19 6.28 -1.84 2.39
C LEU A 19 6.42 -2.53 1.03
N ILE A 20 5.90 -3.76 0.92
CA ILE A 20 5.70 -4.41 -0.37
C ILE A 20 4.57 -3.72 -1.12
N ARG A 21 4.65 -3.76 -2.45
CA ARG A 21 3.63 -3.21 -3.33
C ARG A 21 3.07 -4.31 -4.21
N ARG A 22 1.76 -4.29 -4.40
CA ARG A 22 1.08 -5.05 -5.45
C ARG A 22 0.37 -4.09 -6.38
N ILE A 23 0.41 -4.40 -7.67
CA ILE A 23 -0.28 -3.64 -8.72
C ILE A 23 -1.17 -4.60 -9.49
N ALA A 24 -2.43 -4.24 -9.66
CA ALA A 24 -3.33 -4.92 -10.58
C ALA A 24 -3.61 -3.98 -11.76
N TYR A 25 -3.75 -4.57 -12.94
CA TYR A 25 -3.94 -3.84 -14.19
C TYR A 25 -5.34 -4.09 -14.74
N ASP A 26 -5.90 -3.10 -15.42
CA ASP A 26 -7.15 -3.25 -16.17
C ASP A 26 -6.93 -4.03 -17.49
N LEU A 27 -8.01 -4.21 -18.26
CA LEU A 27 -7.96 -4.92 -19.55
C LEU A 27 -7.17 -4.15 -20.64
N ALA A 28 -6.96 -2.84 -20.46
CA ALA A 28 -6.17 -2.01 -21.36
C ALA A 28 -4.67 -1.98 -20.96
N GLY A 29 -4.30 -2.65 -19.85
CA GLY A 29 -2.94 -2.69 -19.33
C GLY A 29 -2.56 -1.48 -18.48
N ASN A 30 -3.52 -0.64 -18.08
CA ASN A 30 -3.25 0.47 -17.16
C ASN A 30 -3.25 -0.03 -15.70
N PRO A 31 -2.36 0.48 -14.83
CA PRO A 31 -2.42 0.21 -13.40
C PRO A 31 -3.77 0.67 -12.81
N GLU A 32 -4.61 -0.25 -12.35
CA GLU A 32 -5.92 0.08 -11.79
C GLU A 32 -5.89 0.13 -10.26
N TYR A 33 -5.19 -0.81 -9.61
CA TYR A 33 -5.12 -0.90 -8.15
C TYR A 33 -3.68 -0.93 -7.67
N ILE A 34 -3.41 -0.26 -6.56
CA ILE A 34 -2.12 -0.28 -5.86
C ILE A 34 -2.35 -0.62 -4.40
N GLY A 35 -1.80 -1.76 -3.97
CA GLY A 35 -1.81 -2.22 -2.59
C GLY A 35 -0.45 -2.07 -1.95
N GLN A 36 -0.41 -1.70 -0.67
CA GLN A 36 0.79 -1.68 0.16
C GLN A 36 0.55 -2.46 1.45
N ALA A 37 1.52 -3.26 1.86
CA ALA A 37 1.49 -4.00 3.11
C ALA A 37 2.91 -4.27 3.61
N SER A 38 3.06 -4.78 4.83
CA SER A 38 4.36 -5.21 5.36
C SER A 38 4.89 -6.43 4.60
N PRO A 39 6.22 -6.65 4.54
CA PRO A 39 6.79 -7.85 3.97
C PRO A 39 6.24 -9.11 4.64
N GLY A 40 5.94 -10.13 3.85
CA GLY A 40 5.35 -11.38 4.33
C GLY A 40 3.82 -11.37 4.46
N SER A 41 3.15 -10.22 4.32
CA SER A 41 1.68 -10.18 4.26
C SER A 41 1.14 -10.98 3.08
N LEU A 42 0.19 -11.87 3.37
CA LEU A 42 -0.56 -12.61 2.37
C LEU A 42 -1.63 -11.71 1.75
N GLU A 43 -2.09 -12.06 0.55
CA GLU A 43 -3.15 -11.31 -0.12
C GLU A 43 -4.47 -11.32 0.67
N THR A 44 -4.65 -12.36 1.49
CA THR A 44 -5.82 -12.56 2.34
C THR A 44 -5.72 -11.89 3.70
N ASP A 45 -4.57 -11.33 4.08
CA ASP A 45 -4.40 -10.68 5.38
C ASP A 45 -5.10 -9.32 5.40
N GLU A 46 -5.74 -8.95 6.51
CA GLU A 46 -6.27 -7.60 6.72
C GLU A 46 -5.16 -6.61 7.10
N ALA A 47 -4.13 -6.53 6.27
CA ALA A 47 -2.93 -5.72 6.49
C ALA A 47 -2.64 -4.78 5.31
N TRP A 48 -3.52 -4.72 4.31
CA TRP A 48 -3.30 -3.91 3.12
C TRP A 48 -3.90 -2.51 3.28
N PHE A 49 -3.15 -1.54 2.79
CA PHE A 49 -3.64 -0.24 2.38
C PHE A 49 -3.82 -0.27 0.86
N ILE A 50 -5.01 0.08 0.36
CA ILE A 50 -5.34 -0.08 -1.07
C ILE A 50 -5.85 1.23 -1.65
N ARG A 51 -5.32 1.58 -2.82
CA ARG A 51 -5.78 2.68 -3.65
C ARG A 51 -6.21 2.18 -5.03
N ARG A 52 -7.13 2.90 -5.66
CA ARG A 52 -7.51 2.71 -7.06
C ARG A 52 -7.15 3.96 -7.86
N ILE A 53 -6.65 3.78 -9.06
CA ILE A 53 -6.43 4.86 -10.02
C ILE A 53 -7.65 4.93 -10.94
N SER A 54 -8.24 6.11 -11.05
CA SER A 54 -9.31 6.40 -11.99
C SER A 54 -8.73 7.04 -13.25
N TYR A 55 -9.33 6.72 -14.40
CA TYR A 55 -8.88 7.17 -15.70
C TYR A 55 -10.00 7.87 -16.48
N GLU A 56 -9.62 8.86 -17.27
CA GLU A 56 -10.42 9.40 -18.37
C GLU A 56 -9.64 9.17 -19.67
N GLY A 57 -10.11 8.20 -20.47
CA GLY A 57 -9.31 7.65 -21.57
C GLY A 57 -8.05 6.97 -21.02
N SER A 58 -6.87 7.37 -21.51
CA SER A 58 -5.57 6.86 -21.05
C SER A 58 -4.94 7.70 -19.93
N ASN A 59 -5.57 8.79 -19.53
CA ASN A 59 -5.00 9.71 -18.54
C ASN A 59 -5.53 9.38 -17.15
N ALA A 60 -4.62 9.17 -16.19
CA ALA A 60 -5.00 9.03 -14.79
C ALA A 60 -5.52 10.37 -14.26
N THR A 61 -6.73 10.38 -13.69
CA THR A 61 -7.41 11.59 -13.22
C THR A 61 -7.54 11.65 -11.70
N ALA A 62 -7.51 10.51 -11.01
CA ALA A 62 -7.60 10.47 -9.55
C ALA A 62 -6.93 9.23 -8.96
N ILE A 63 -6.57 9.35 -7.68
CA ILE A 63 -6.18 8.23 -6.80
C ILE A 63 -7.16 8.23 -5.64
N LEU A 64 -7.96 7.17 -5.56
CA LEU A 64 -9.02 7.00 -4.57
C LEU A 64 -8.65 5.94 -3.55
N PHE A 65 -9.17 6.06 -2.34
CA PHE A 65 -8.82 5.20 -1.22
C PHE A 65 -9.92 4.16 -1.03
N ALA A 66 -9.53 2.91 -0.76
CA ALA A 66 -10.51 1.89 -0.39
C ALA A 66 -11.26 2.34 0.88
N GLU A 67 -12.58 2.42 0.77
CA GLU A 67 -13.55 2.96 1.73
C GLU A 67 -13.31 4.43 2.14
N GLY A 68 -12.47 5.18 1.42
CA GLY A 68 -12.00 6.50 1.86
C GLY A 68 -11.07 6.45 3.07
N SER A 69 -10.37 5.33 3.28
CA SER A 69 -9.57 5.06 4.48
C SER A 69 -8.08 4.94 4.19
N THR A 70 -7.26 5.42 5.12
CA THR A 70 -5.79 5.27 5.12
C THR A 70 -5.29 4.12 5.98
N LYS A 71 -6.19 3.34 6.57
CA LYS A 71 -5.85 2.22 7.45
C LYS A 71 -5.35 1.00 6.65
N PHE A 72 -4.38 0.29 7.22
CA PHE A 72 -3.90 -1.01 6.74
C PHE A 72 -4.80 -2.13 7.28
N ASN A 73 -6.06 -2.15 6.86
CA ASN A 73 -7.07 -3.10 7.34
C ASN A 73 -7.93 -3.65 6.19
N LYS A 74 -7.33 -3.81 5.02
CA LYS A 74 -7.97 -4.34 3.81
C LYS A 74 -7.28 -5.63 3.41
N ARG A 75 -7.97 -6.43 2.60
CA ARG A 75 -7.44 -7.64 1.96
C ARG A 75 -7.23 -7.36 0.47
N TRP A 76 -6.07 -7.74 -0.06
CA TRP A 76 -5.74 -7.50 -1.47
C TRP A 76 -6.60 -8.33 -2.43
N ASP A 77 -6.94 -9.56 -2.06
CA ASP A 77 -7.79 -10.43 -2.87
C ASP A 77 -9.22 -9.90 -3.01
N GLN A 78 -9.65 -9.02 -2.10
CA GLN A 78 -10.94 -8.33 -2.12
C GLN A 78 -10.87 -6.89 -2.66
N ARG A 79 -9.75 -6.46 -3.26
CA ARG A 79 -9.56 -5.07 -3.72
C ARG A 79 -10.73 -4.51 -4.55
N ALA A 80 -11.30 -5.31 -5.44
CA ALA A 80 -12.37 -4.84 -6.34
C ALA A 80 -13.74 -4.69 -5.67
N SER A 81 -13.94 -5.22 -4.45
CA SER A 81 -15.22 -5.16 -3.75
C SER A 81 -15.35 -3.96 -2.81
N TYR A 82 -14.29 -3.16 -2.62
CA TYR A 82 -14.36 -1.95 -1.81
C TYR A 82 -14.95 -0.78 -2.60
N GLU A 83 -15.62 0.12 -1.88
CA GLU A 83 -16.02 1.42 -2.42
C GLU A 83 -14.82 2.36 -2.45
N TYR A 84 -14.62 3.11 -3.53
CA TYR A 84 -13.47 4.00 -3.69
C TYR A 84 -13.91 5.46 -3.74
N ARG A 85 -13.41 6.27 -2.81
CA ARG A 85 -13.71 7.69 -2.66
C ARG A 85 -12.62 8.44 -1.91
#